data_AF-A0AA39N6J7-F1
#
_entry.id   AF-A0AA39N6J7-F1
#
_cell.length_a   1.000
_cell.length_b   1.000
_cell.length_c   1.000
_cell.angle_alpha   90.00
_cell.angle_beta   90.00
_cell.angle_gamma   90.00
#
_symmetry.space_group_name_H-M   'P 1'
#
loop_
_entity.id
_entity.type
_entity.pdbx_description
1 polymer ?
#
loop_
_entity_poly.entity_id
_entity_poly.type
_entity_poly.pdbx_seq_one_letter_code
_entity_poly.pdbx_strand_id
1 'polypeptide(L)'
;MSRLLTTLAFLTCALAHQPSAYLDAFQGFLDGFINSDVSGSTSPALAEDCVGRVDVMTTFQGGLLNTEYLYGIFSGVSSLNTTQLIGVPSGASIQSLAIEGPVVSASVILAVYYKTINYTLPLQTDMWMRFDDDLKVESYDMSLRRFPWAFDFLLPKLAPTIAEELGVSYNGTDADNQALTVQRAIADICSTAMEYCTGDNQVYDSNESCMQFLANEVPFGDAWQGGQNTTMCRYIHKNIVKLRPEVHCPQISPSGGDVCIPRSYENVTETFPFASTLVAPNASFTVDNTKGLSEDAVTELMKFSMLQIYPTTFAFYSIPTILYFFLLYVGAKGVEMVLPRIYTTYRDLSFENKRNTVTYAMNTFLTLVALITQGVGGSVASQDYTVLNISLVRVVGNLISGLYIFELTYRPNMRWPLLIHHFCTLFAIIFLQVVLQITEHPAIATAGYIWLFQATTEQSIFIGLFLYRLRYPKPLVKRTLQFAAVQSFLCKMGFATYLVVWWGVKLAKFHTPSDIALSVMLVLICALLMSTQVYGSYAVWSIARNMDRPSKTSDAEKLHSQTSSTTAVSARDSASSS
;
A
#
# COMPACT_ATOMS: atom_id res chain seq x y z
N MET A 1 -17.10 -19.75 -18.58
CA MET A 1 -17.45 -18.73 -17.58
C MET A 1 -16.66 -18.88 -16.29
N SER A 2 -16.66 -20.05 -15.62
CA SER A 2 -15.86 -20.30 -14.40
C SER A 2 -14.36 -20.01 -14.60
N ARG A 3 -13.70 -20.58 -15.64
CA ARG A 3 -12.28 -20.31 -15.92
C ARG A 3 -11.96 -18.84 -16.23
N LEU A 4 -12.87 -18.11 -16.86
CA LEU A 4 -12.71 -16.69 -17.23
C LEU A 4 -12.85 -15.76 -16.00
N LEU A 5 -13.73 -16.12 -15.07
CA LEU A 5 -13.85 -15.48 -13.75
C LEU A 5 -12.64 -15.78 -12.86
N THR A 6 -12.07 -16.99 -12.95
CA THR A 6 -10.80 -17.29 -12.28
C THR A 6 -9.67 -16.48 -12.90
N THR A 7 -9.56 -16.37 -14.23
CA THR A 7 -8.49 -15.55 -14.86
C THR A 7 -8.65 -14.07 -14.55
N LEU A 8 -9.87 -13.50 -14.56
CA LEU A 8 -10.07 -12.09 -14.21
C LEU A 8 -9.77 -11.79 -12.72
N ALA A 9 -10.09 -12.70 -11.80
CA ALA A 9 -9.74 -12.55 -10.38
C ALA A 9 -8.23 -12.66 -10.14
N PHE A 10 -7.51 -13.47 -10.94
CA PHE A 10 -6.05 -13.57 -10.89
C PHE A 10 -5.34 -12.41 -11.61
N LEU A 11 -5.95 -11.79 -12.63
CA LEU A 11 -5.37 -10.64 -13.37
C LEU A 11 -5.48 -9.30 -12.63
N THR A 12 -6.36 -9.18 -11.63
CA THR A 12 -6.48 -7.97 -10.78
C THR A 12 -5.81 -8.08 -9.41
N CYS A 13 -5.29 -9.26 -9.05
CA CYS A 13 -4.52 -9.51 -7.83
C CYS A 13 -3.03 -9.71 -8.14
N ALA A 14 -2.43 -8.81 -8.91
CA ALA A 14 -0.99 -8.85 -9.14
C ALA A 14 -0.23 -8.67 -7.82
N LEU A 15 0.31 -9.78 -7.31
CA LEU A 15 1.51 -9.93 -6.46
C LEU A 15 1.55 -9.17 -5.12
N ALA A 16 0.47 -9.17 -4.34
CA ALA A 16 0.62 -9.02 -2.89
C ALA A 16 0.84 -10.41 -2.27
N HIS A 17 2.06 -10.71 -1.82
CA HIS A 17 2.35 -11.93 -1.08
C HIS A 17 1.48 -11.99 0.19
N GLN A 18 1.02 -13.18 0.53
CA GLN A 18 0.26 -13.39 1.77
C GLN A 18 1.20 -13.23 2.98
N PRO A 19 0.70 -12.78 4.16
CA PRO A 19 1.52 -12.70 5.37
C PRO A 19 2.26 -14.00 5.73
N SER A 20 1.67 -15.16 5.39
CA SER A 20 2.33 -16.46 5.58
C SER A 20 3.59 -16.62 4.74
N ALA A 21 3.64 -16.08 3.53
CA ALA A 21 4.83 -16.16 2.68
C ALA A 21 6.00 -15.33 3.26
N TYR A 22 5.71 -14.16 3.85
CA TYR A 22 6.70 -13.38 4.58
C TYR A 22 7.16 -14.07 5.87
N LEU A 23 6.26 -14.78 6.56
CA LEU A 23 6.64 -15.62 7.71
C LEU A 23 7.59 -16.74 7.28
N ASP A 24 7.27 -17.45 6.21
CA ASP A 24 8.11 -18.54 5.68
C ASP A 24 9.49 -18.00 5.25
N ALA A 25 9.53 -16.85 4.58
CA ALA A 25 10.78 -16.19 4.20
C ALA A 25 11.60 -15.74 5.43
N PHE A 26 10.95 -15.17 6.44
CA PHE A 26 11.59 -14.79 7.69
C PHE A 26 12.13 -16.01 8.46
N GLN A 27 11.40 -17.13 8.48
CA GLN A 27 11.90 -18.38 9.05
C GLN A 27 13.11 -18.90 8.29
N GLY A 28 13.10 -18.85 6.95
CA GLY A 28 14.26 -19.20 6.13
C GLY A 28 15.49 -18.31 6.41
N PHE A 29 15.28 -17.02 6.66
CA PHE A 29 16.35 -16.12 7.11
C PHE A 29 16.91 -16.55 8.49
N LEU A 30 16.05 -16.94 9.43
CA LEU A 30 16.45 -17.42 10.77
C LEU A 30 17.20 -18.75 10.71
N ASP A 31 16.77 -19.67 9.85
CA ASP A 31 17.41 -20.97 9.65
C ASP A 31 18.86 -20.82 9.18
N GLY A 32 19.17 -19.74 8.46
CA GLY A 32 20.52 -19.38 8.08
C GLY A 32 21.47 -19.23 9.28
N PHE A 33 21.02 -18.75 10.44
CA PHE A 33 21.88 -18.66 11.63
C PHE A 33 22.31 -20.03 12.17
N ILE A 34 21.52 -21.07 11.90
CA ILE A 34 21.70 -22.41 12.46
C ILE A 34 22.41 -23.33 11.45
N ASN A 35 22.03 -23.25 10.16
CA ASN A 35 22.33 -24.27 9.16
C ASN A 35 23.12 -23.76 7.93
N SER A 36 23.63 -22.52 7.92
CA SER A 36 24.32 -22.00 6.73
C SER A 36 25.69 -22.62 6.49
N ASP A 37 25.92 -23.02 5.23
CA ASP A 37 27.26 -23.22 4.68
C ASP A 37 27.69 -21.94 3.94
N VAL A 38 28.62 -21.19 4.52
CA VAL A 38 29.09 -19.91 3.96
C VAL A 38 30.26 -20.17 3.03
N SER A 39 29.96 -20.38 1.74
CA SER A 39 30.93 -20.74 0.69
C SER A 39 31.26 -19.60 -0.27
N GLY A 40 31.33 -18.36 0.22
CA GLY A 40 31.72 -17.19 -0.57
C GLY A 40 30.67 -16.73 -1.61
N SER A 41 29.43 -17.19 -1.48
CA SER A 41 28.28 -16.76 -2.28
C SER A 41 27.23 -16.07 -1.42
N THR A 42 26.43 -15.18 -2.02
CA THR A 42 25.27 -14.57 -1.35
C THR A 42 24.25 -15.62 -0.91
N SER A 43 23.75 -15.51 0.31
CA SER A 43 22.66 -16.34 0.84
C SER A 43 21.41 -16.19 -0.03
N PRO A 44 20.69 -17.30 -0.31
CA PRO A 44 19.45 -17.23 -1.07
C PRO A 44 18.36 -16.43 -0.36
N ALA A 45 18.48 -16.21 0.96
CA ALA A 45 17.54 -15.41 1.74
C ALA A 45 17.76 -13.89 1.60
N LEU A 46 18.87 -13.44 1.01
CA LEU A 46 19.25 -12.03 0.92
C LEU A 46 19.21 -11.54 -0.53
N ALA A 47 18.74 -10.31 -0.74
CA ALA A 47 18.87 -9.62 -2.02
C ALA A 47 20.35 -9.32 -2.33
N GLU A 48 20.69 -9.19 -3.62
CA GLU A 48 22.08 -8.93 -4.04
C GLU A 48 22.61 -7.59 -3.53
N ASP A 49 21.74 -6.58 -3.43
CA ASP A 49 22.00 -5.23 -2.93
C ASP A 49 21.53 -5.02 -1.48
N CYS A 50 21.33 -6.11 -0.72
CA CYS A 50 20.85 -6.06 0.66
C CYS A 50 21.64 -5.05 1.52
N VAL A 51 20.92 -4.21 2.27
CA VAL A 51 21.50 -3.30 3.26
C VAL A 51 21.08 -3.70 4.67
N GLY A 52 22.05 -4.10 5.47
CA GLY A 52 21.84 -4.55 6.84
C GLY A 52 22.49 -3.66 7.86
N ARG A 53 21.87 -3.47 9.02
CA ARG A 53 22.49 -2.82 10.17
C ARG A 53 22.32 -3.68 11.42
N VAL A 54 23.40 -3.77 12.21
CA VAL A 54 23.38 -4.40 13.54
C VAL A 54 23.88 -3.36 14.54
N ASP A 55 23.07 -3.06 15.56
CA ASP A 55 23.27 -1.94 16.49
C ASP A 55 24.63 -1.91 17.19
N VAL A 56 25.13 -3.05 17.66
CA VAL A 56 26.44 -3.18 18.31
C VAL A 56 27.61 -3.19 17.34
N MET A 57 27.35 -3.27 16.02
CA MET A 57 28.35 -3.33 14.96
C MET A 57 28.23 -2.11 14.03
N THR A 58 27.88 -2.34 12.76
CA THR A 58 27.88 -1.34 11.70
C THR A 58 26.82 -1.64 10.64
N THR A 59 26.85 -0.90 9.55
CA THR A 59 26.04 -1.12 8.36
C THR A 59 26.83 -1.92 7.32
N PHE A 60 26.20 -2.92 6.73
CA PHE A 60 26.75 -3.79 5.70
C PHE A 60 26.00 -3.56 4.39
N GLN A 61 26.74 -3.40 3.29
CA GLN A 61 26.18 -3.19 1.97
C GLN A 61 26.48 -4.39 1.06
N GLY A 62 25.46 -4.85 0.35
CA GLY A 62 25.53 -5.98 -0.58
C GLY A 62 25.27 -7.32 0.10
N GLY A 63 24.62 -8.23 -0.62
CA GLY A 63 24.17 -9.53 -0.13
C GLY A 63 25.33 -10.44 0.32
N LEU A 64 26.48 -10.40 -0.38
CA LEU A 64 27.64 -11.21 -0.01
C LEU A 64 28.19 -10.80 1.36
N LEU A 65 28.40 -9.49 1.58
CA LEU A 65 28.92 -8.99 2.83
C LEU A 65 27.96 -9.30 4.00
N ASN A 66 26.66 -9.07 3.80
CA ASN A 66 25.64 -9.43 4.79
C ASN A 66 25.64 -10.95 5.11
N THR A 67 25.84 -11.81 4.11
CA THR A 67 25.94 -13.27 4.29
C THR A 67 27.12 -13.63 5.21
N GLU A 68 28.28 -13.02 4.97
CA GLU A 68 29.48 -13.26 5.77
C GLU A 68 29.30 -12.79 7.23
N TYR A 69 28.69 -11.62 7.45
CA TYR A 69 28.48 -11.13 8.81
C TYR A 69 27.37 -11.88 9.56
N LEU A 70 26.23 -12.14 8.93
CA LEU A 70 25.11 -12.80 9.61
C LEU A 70 25.37 -14.28 9.88
N TYR A 71 26.00 -14.98 8.93
CA TYR A 71 26.14 -16.43 8.99
C TYR A 71 27.61 -16.86 9.12
N GLY A 72 28.52 -16.13 8.48
CA GLY A 72 29.94 -16.48 8.43
C GLY A 72 30.64 -16.38 9.78
N ILE A 73 30.30 -15.37 10.61
CA ILE A 73 30.87 -15.21 11.96
C ILE A 73 30.72 -16.51 12.77
N PHE A 74 29.51 -17.08 12.78
CA PHE A 74 29.20 -18.26 13.58
C PHE A 74 29.81 -19.54 12.99
N SER A 75 29.92 -19.62 11.66
CA SER A 75 30.65 -20.72 10.99
C SER A 75 32.15 -20.71 11.32
N GLY A 76 32.74 -19.53 11.53
CA GLY A 76 34.11 -19.39 12.01
C GLY A 76 34.27 -19.96 13.42
N VAL A 77 33.39 -19.53 14.33
CA VAL A 77 33.37 -19.97 15.73
C VAL A 77 33.18 -21.48 15.86
N SER A 78 32.26 -22.09 15.11
CA SER A 78 31.94 -23.52 15.22
C SER A 78 33.12 -24.44 14.86
N SER A 79 34.05 -23.95 14.03
CA SER A 79 35.26 -24.69 13.63
C SER A 79 36.39 -24.67 14.67
N LEU A 80 36.31 -23.81 15.69
CA LEU A 80 37.36 -23.64 16.69
C LEU A 80 37.16 -24.57 17.89
N ASN A 81 38.26 -25.06 18.45
CA ASN A 81 38.26 -25.95 19.63
C ASN A 81 38.59 -25.23 20.95
N THR A 82 38.89 -23.94 20.86
CA THR A 82 39.29 -23.10 21.98
C THR A 82 38.13 -22.19 22.39
N THR A 83 38.09 -21.75 23.65
CA THR A 83 36.97 -20.98 24.21
C THR A 83 36.79 -19.63 23.50
N GLN A 84 35.64 -19.45 22.85
CA GLN A 84 35.30 -18.22 22.12
C GLN A 84 34.42 -17.29 22.96
N LEU A 85 34.54 -15.97 22.72
CA LEU A 85 33.72 -14.94 23.38
C LEU A 85 32.33 -14.77 22.73
N ILE A 86 32.16 -15.35 21.53
CA ILE A 86 30.91 -15.38 20.78
C ILE A 86 30.55 -16.86 20.60
N GLY A 87 29.31 -17.23 20.89
CA GLY A 87 28.83 -18.61 20.72
C GLY A 87 28.19 -18.83 19.35
N VAL A 88 27.70 -20.06 19.13
CA VAL A 88 27.08 -20.48 17.86
C VAL A 88 25.57 -20.59 18.06
N PRO A 89 24.72 -19.93 17.26
CA PRO A 89 23.28 -20.13 17.30
C PRO A 89 22.93 -21.60 17.04
N SER A 90 22.19 -22.23 17.95
CA SER A 90 21.72 -23.62 17.86
C SER A 90 20.21 -23.73 17.75
N GLY A 91 19.49 -22.61 17.88
CA GLY A 91 18.04 -22.55 17.77
C GLY A 91 17.54 -21.11 17.75
N ALA A 92 16.35 -20.90 17.21
CA ALA A 92 15.67 -19.62 17.18
C ALA A 92 14.20 -19.80 17.57
N SER A 93 13.65 -18.86 18.35
CA SER A 93 12.23 -18.85 18.72
C SER A 93 11.64 -17.44 18.60
N ILE A 94 10.59 -17.32 17.80
CA ILE A 94 9.88 -16.05 17.58
C ILE A 94 9.01 -15.76 18.81
N GLN A 95 9.23 -14.62 19.46
CA GLN A 95 8.50 -14.19 20.67
C GLN A 95 7.37 -13.21 20.32
N SER A 96 7.65 -12.30 19.40
CA SER A 96 6.67 -11.37 18.86
C SER A 96 6.91 -11.20 17.36
N LEU A 97 5.83 -11.04 16.61
CA LEU A 97 5.87 -10.91 15.16
C LEU A 97 4.74 -9.99 14.72
N ALA A 98 5.08 -9.01 13.91
CA ALA A 98 4.15 -8.21 13.13
C ALA A 98 4.59 -8.28 11.67
N ILE A 99 3.64 -8.62 10.80
CA ILE A 99 3.86 -8.66 9.35
C ILE A 99 2.86 -7.71 8.73
N GLU A 100 3.38 -6.76 7.96
CA GLU A 100 2.55 -5.83 7.22
C GLU A 100 3.17 -5.64 5.82
N GLY A 101 2.51 -6.23 4.81
CA GLY A 101 3.07 -6.36 3.46
C GLY A 101 4.54 -6.82 3.49
N PRO A 102 5.47 -6.15 2.79
CA PRO A 102 6.88 -6.52 2.77
C PRO A 102 7.65 -6.29 4.07
N VAL A 103 7.06 -5.67 5.10
CA VAL A 103 7.76 -5.34 6.34
C VAL A 103 7.45 -6.36 7.43
N VAL A 104 8.51 -6.94 7.99
CA VAL A 104 8.45 -7.86 9.13
C VAL A 104 9.15 -7.20 10.32
N SER A 105 8.43 -7.05 11.42
CA SER A 105 9.00 -6.69 12.72
C SER A 105 8.89 -7.89 13.65
N ALA A 106 10.02 -8.34 14.19
CA ALA A 106 10.06 -9.51 15.02
C ALA A 106 10.99 -9.34 16.22
N SER A 107 10.63 -9.96 17.34
CA SER A 107 11.58 -10.25 18.42
C SER A 107 11.80 -11.76 18.48
N VAL A 108 13.06 -12.17 18.43
CA VAL A 108 13.49 -13.57 18.37
C VAL A 108 14.45 -13.83 19.53
N ILE A 109 14.29 -14.96 20.21
CA ILE A 109 15.32 -15.47 21.12
C ILE A 109 16.18 -16.46 20.33
N LEU A 110 17.43 -16.10 20.12
CA LEU A 110 18.47 -16.99 19.62
C LEU A 110 19.07 -17.77 20.79
N ALA A 111 19.07 -19.10 20.69
CA ALA A 111 19.77 -19.97 21.62
C ALA A 111 21.23 -20.06 21.19
N VAL A 112 22.12 -19.35 21.89
CA VAL A 112 23.55 -19.26 21.54
C VAL A 112 24.36 -20.25 22.37
N TYR A 113 24.93 -21.26 21.73
CA TYR A 113 25.66 -22.35 22.37
C TYR A 113 27.17 -22.09 22.45
N TYR A 114 27.71 -22.29 23.65
CA TYR A 114 29.16 -22.23 23.95
C TYR A 114 29.67 -23.64 24.24
N LYS A 115 30.41 -24.19 23.27
CA LYS A 115 30.88 -25.58 23.28
C LYS A 115 31.77 -25.91 24.47
N THR A 116 32.75 -25.07 24.81
CA THR A 116 33.79 -25.37 25.81
C THR A 116 33.27 -25.40 27.24
N ILE A 117 32.22 -24.62 27.53
CA ILE A 117 31.57 -24.57 28.84
C ILE A 117 30.20 -25.30 28.87
N ASN A 118 29.83 -25.92 27.75
CA ASN A 118 28.54 -26.59 27.54
C ASN A 118 27.34 -25.78 28.04
N TYR A 119 27.25 -24.52 27.63
CA TYR A 119 26.22 -23.58 28.08
C TYR A 119 25.47 -22.96 26.91
N THR A 120 24.16 -22.79 27.05
CA THR A 120 23.32 -22.11 26.05
C THR A 120 22.80 -20.80 26.64
N LEU A 121 23.22 -19.68 26.06
CA LEU A 121 22.80 -18.33 26.42
C LEU A 121 21.61 -17.90 25.55
N PRO A 122 20.46 -17.52 26.12
CA PRO A 122 19.38 -16.92 25.37
C PRO A 122 19.73 -15.46 25.03
N LEU A 123 19.78 -15.13 23.75
CA LEU A 123 20.02 -13.77 23.26
C LEU A 123 18.78 -13.27 22.52
N GLN A 124 18.12 -12.26 23.09
CA GLN A 124 16.97 -11.63 22.45
C GLN A 124 17.45 -10.64 21.38
N THR A 125 16.94 -10.81 20.17
CA THR A 125 17.27 -10.00 19.00
C THR A 125 15.99 -9.43 18.42
N ASP A 126 15.94 -8.11 18.30
CA ASP A 126 14.82 -7.40 17.68
C ASP A 126 15.20 -7.02 16.25
N MET A 127 14.30 -7.25 15.30
CA MET A 127 14.56 -7.10 13.88
C MET A 127 13.42 -6.32 13.24
N TRP A 128 13.78 -5.35 12.40
CA TRP A 128 12.92 -4.74 11.40
C TRP A 128 13.46 -5.09 10.03
N MET A 129 12.66 -5.71 9.20
CA MET A 129 13.11 -6.27 7.93
C MET A 129 12.14 -5.88 6.83
N ARG A 130 12.69 -5.65 5.63
CA ARG A 130 11.92 -5.47 4.41
C ARG A 130 12.29 -6.55 3.40
N PHE A 131 11.28 -7.13 2.79
CA PHE A 131 11.41 -8.13 1.74
C PHE A 131 11.09 -7.53 0.36
N ASP A 132 11.83 -7.98 -0.65
CA ASP A 132 11.54 -7.66 -2.05
C ASP A 132 10.39 -8.53 -2.61
N ASP A 133 10.06 -8.32 -3.88
CA ASP A 133 9.00 -9.08 -4.58
C ASP A 133 9.35 -10.57 -4.73
N ASP A 134 10.63 -10.95 -4.61
CA ASP A 134 11.13 -12.33 -4.64
C ASP A 134 11.20 -12.96 -3.24
N LEU A 135 10.69 -12.28 -2.21
CA LEU A 135 10.73 -12.68 -0.80
C LEU A 135 12.15 -12.85 -0.25
N LYS A 136 13.10 -12.06 -0.75
CA LYS A 136 14.44 -11.94 -0.20
C LYS A 136 14.54 -10.69 0.65
N VAL A 137 15.40 -10.72 1.66
CA VAL A 137 15.65 -9.56 2.52
C VAL A 137 16.38 -8.48 1.72
N GLU A 138 15.68 -7.37 1.47
CA GLU A 138 16.20 -6.16 0.84
C GLU A 138 16.93 -5.30 1.88
N SER A 139 16.37 -5.20 3.09
CA SER A 139 17.00 -4.47 4.18
C SER A 139 16.61 -5.01 5.55
N TYR A 140 17.50 -4.85 6.52
CA TYR A 140 17.22 -5.15 7.92
C TYR A 140 17.93 -4.22 8.90
N ASP A 141 17.26 -3.95 10.01
CA ASP A 141 17.81 -3.27 11.18
C ASP A 141 17.65 -4.18 12.39
N MET A 142 18.76 -4.60 12.97
CA MET A 142 18.83 -5.60 14.02
C MET A 142 19.42 -5.00 15.29
N SER A 143 18.76 -5.23 16.43
CA SER A 143 19.27 -4.84 17.74
C SER A 143 19.40 -6.04 18.68
N LEU A 144 20.58 -6.17 19.29
CA LEU A 144 20.83 -7.18 20.32
C LEU A 144 20.36 -6.65 21.68
N ARG A 145 19.12 -6.97 22.03
CA ARG A 145 18.51 -6.45 23.26
C ARG A 145 19.28 -6.93 24.49
N ARG A 146 19.73 -5.97 25.31
CA ARG A 146 20.48 -6.20 26.56
C ARG A 146 21.84 -6.90 26.33
N PHE A 147 22.45 -6.71 25.17
CA PHE A 147 23.75 -7.33 24.87
C PHE A 147 24.85 -7.04 25.92
N PRO A 148 25.04 -5.81 26.43
CA PRO A 148 26.05 -5.56 27.46
C PRO A 148 25.85 -6.40 28.72
N TRP A 149 24.61 -6.52 29.19
CA TRP A 149 24.30 -7.36 30.35
C TRP A 149 24.51 -8.85 30.06
N ALA A 150 24.13 -9.31 28.86
CA ALA A 150 24.37 -10.69 28.46
C ALA A 150 25.87 -11.02 28.43
N PHE A 151 26.70 -10.07 27.97
CA PHE A 151 28.15 -10.19 27.95
C PHE A 151 28.73 -10.28 29.37
N ASP A 152 28.39 -9.34 30.25
CA ASP A 152 28.85 -9.33 31.66
C ASP A 152 28.44 -10.60 32.41
N PHE A 153 27.24 -11.12 32.14
CA PHE A 153 26.74 -12.37 32.73
C PHE A 153 27.56 -13.60 32.28
N LEU A 154 28.10 -13.55 31.06
CA LEU A 154 28.81 -14.66 30.45
C LEU A 154 30.29 -14.72 30.87
N LEU A 155 30.94 -13.58 31.09
CA LEU A 155 32.39 -13.53 31.38
C LEU A 155 32.85 -14.44 32.52
N PRO A 156 32.20 -14.46 33.70
CA PRO A 156 32.63 -15.32 34.81
C PRO A 156 32.50 -16.82 34.51
N LYS A 157 31.72 -17.20 33.48
CA LYS A 157 31.56 -18.59 33.03
C LYS A 157 32.66 -19.01 32.07
N LEU A 158 33.13 -18.09 31.22
CA LEU A 158 34.20 -18.35 30.24
C LEU A 158 35.59 -18.26 30.86
N ALA A 159 35.80 -17.30 31.76
CA ALA A 159 37.11 -16.96 32.31
C ALA A 159 37.90 -18.15 32.90
N PRO A 160 37.30 -19.11 33.66
CA PRO A 160 38.07 -20.25 34.19
C PRO A 160 38.67 -21.12 33.08
N THR A 161 37.91 -21.41 32.03
CA THR A 161 38.37 -22.23 30.90
C THR A 161 39.36 -21.48 30.04
N ILE A 162 39.15 -20.16 29.84
CA ILE A 162 40.13 -19.30 29.15
C ILE A 162 41.47 -19.30 29.91
N ALA A 163 41.45 -19.18 31.24
CA ALA A 163 42.65 -19.17 32.05
C ALA A 163 43.43 -20.49 31.95
N GLU A 164 42.72 -21.62 31.95
CA GLU A 164 43.30 -22.94 31.72
C GLU A 164 43.95 -23.05 30.32
N GLU A 165 43.24 -22.64 29.28
CA GLU A 165 43.72 -22.68 27.89
C GLU A 165 44.94 -21.77 27.66
N LEU A 166 44.99 -20.62 28.34
CA LEU A 166 46.10 -19.67 28.25
C LEU A 166 47.24 -19.95 29.25
N GLY A 167 47.06 -20.89 30.18
CA GLY A 167 48.06 -21.24 31.20
C GLY A 167 48.32 -20.12 32.21
N VAL A 168 47.30 -19.33 32.56
CA VAL A 168 47.41 -18.18 33.47
C VAL A 168 46.62 -18.40 34.76
N SER A 169 47.05 -17.79 35.86
CA SER A 169 46.37 -17.89 37.16
C SER A 169 45.04 -17.12 37.17
N TYR A 170 44.00 -17.70 37.78
CA TYR A 170 42.68 -17.09 37.89
C TYR A 170 42.17 -17.07 39.35
N ASN A 171 41.84 -15.89 39.86
CA ASN A 171 41.38 -15.70 41.24
C ASN A 171 39.87 -15.44 41.37
N GLY A 172 39.12 -15.46 40.27
CA GLY A 172 37.66 -15.29 40.30
C GLY A 172 37.18 -13.85 40.47
N THR A 173 38.03 -12.85 40.23
CA THR A 173 37.62 -11.44 40.33
C THR A 173 37.10 -10.91 38.99
N ASP A 174 36.28 -9.85 39.04
CA ASP A 174 35.79 -9.19 37.81
C ASP A 174 36.93 -8.61 36.97
N ALA A 175 37.99 -8.13 37.63
CA ALA A 175 39.20 -7.67 36.95
C ALA A 175 39.91 -8.82 36.21
N ASP A 176 39.98 -10.01 36.81
CA ASP A 176 40.53 -11.20 36.15
C ASP A 176 39.68 -11.58 34.93
N ASN A 177 38.35 -11.59 35.07
CA ASN A 177 37.42 -11.90 33.99
C ASN A 177 37.64 -11.00 32.78
N GLN A 178 37.77 -9.70 33.01
CA GLN A 178 38.01 -8.72 31.96
C GLN A 178 39.40 -8.91 31.33
N ALA A 179 40.46 -9.05 32.14
CA ALA A 179 41.82 -9.22 31.65
C ALA A 179 41.97 -10.49 30.78
N LEU A 180 41.36 -11.60 31.19
CA LEU A 180 41.37 -12.86 30.44
C LEU A 180 40.63 -12.74 29.11
N THR A 181 39.51 -12.02 29.10
CA THR A 181 38.74 -11.75 27.88
C THR A 181 39.57 -10.96 26.87
N VAL A 182 40.30 -9.94 27.33
CA VAL A 182 41.22 -9.15 26.50
C VAL A 182 42.34 -10.02 25.95
N GLN A 183 43.06 -10.75 26.82
CA GLN A 183 44.15 -11.64 26.41
C GLN A 183 43.68 -12.66 25.39
N ARG A 184 42.49 -13.21 25.60
CA ARG A 184 41.89 -14.18 24.70
C ARG A 184 41.61 -13.59 23.32
N ALA A 185 41.01 -12.40 23.29
CA ALA A 185 40.71 -11.73 22.03
C ALA A 185 41.99 -11.43 21.23
N ILE A 186 43.02 -10.91 21.90
CA ILE A 186 44.31 -10.60 21.28
C ILE A 186 44.95 -11.86 20.69
N ALA A 187 45.02 -12.95 21.47
CA ALA A 187 45.61 -14.21 21.03
C ALA A 187 44.91 -14.77 19.78
N ASP A 188 43.57 -14.79 19.78
CA ASP A 188 42.79 -15.30 18.65
C ASP A 188 42.93 -14.42 17.40
N ILE A 189 42.97 -13.09 17.54
CA ILE A 189 43.15 -12.17 16.41
C ILE A 189 44.54 -12.37 15.80
N CYS A 190 45.59 -12.38 16.61
CA CYS A 190 46.96 -12.50 16.10
C CYS A 190 47.22 -13.86 15.47
N SER A 191 46.68 -14.95 16.06
CA SER A 191 46.72 -16.28 15.46
C SER A 191 46.05 -16.28 14.07
N THR A 192 44.85 -15.69 13.95
CA THR A 192 44.13 -15.58 12.67
C THR A 192 44.91 -14.75 11.65
N ALA A 193 45.50 -13.63 12.07
CA ALA A 193 46.31 -12.78 11.20
C ALA A 193 47.52 -13.53 10.64
N MET A 194 48.24 -14.28 11.48
CA MET A 194 49.42 -15.04 11.04
C MET A 194 49.04 -16.19 10.10
N GLU A 195 47.85 -16.78 10.27
CA GLU A 195 47.39 -17.91 9.46
C GLU A 195 46.87 -17.47 8.09
N TYR A 196 46.03 -16.43 8.02
CA TYR A 196 45.28 -16.09 6.81
C TYR A 196 45.72 -14.77 6.15
N CYS A 197 46.33 -13.85 6.90
CA CYS A 197 46.76 -12.55 6.39
C CYS A 197 48.24 -12.60 6.03
N THR A 198 48.52 -13.25 4.90
CA THR A 198 49.89 -13.47 4.38
C THR A 198 50.03 -12.90 2.97
N GLY A 199 51.27 -12.78 2.48
CA GLY A 199 51.54 -12.22 1.15
C GLY A 199 51.06 -10.77 1.04
N ASP A 200 50.31 -10.45 -0.02
CA ASP A 200 49.76 -9.11 -0.26
C ASP A 200 48.74 -8.68 0.82
N ASN A 201 48.20 -9.64 1.57
CA ASN A 201 47.24 -9.39 2.66
C ASN A 201 47.92 -9.32 4.04
N GLN A 202 49.25 -9.30 4.13
CA GLN A 202 49.95 -9.20 5.41
C GLN A 202 49.68 -7.86 6.10
N VAL A 203 49.21 -7.94 7.35
CA VAL A 203 48.79 -6.75 8.14
C VAL A 203 49.61 -6.51 9.40
N TYR A 204 50.46 -7.46 9.79
CA TYR A 204 51.41 -7.35 10.89
C TYR A 204 52.75 -7.96 10.49
N ASP A 205 53.85 -7.40 10.98
CA ASP A 205 55.21 -7.89 10.69
C ASP A 205 55.47 -9.24 11.36
N SER A 206 54.97 -9.41 12.58
CA SER A 206 55.07 -10.65 13.36
C SER A 206 53.91 -10.82 14.34
N ASN A 207 53.77 -12.01 14.92
CA ASN A 207 52.80 -12.27 15.99
C ASN A 207 53.02 -11.32 17.19
N GLU A 208 54.27 -11.09 17.59
CA GLU A 208 54.62 -10.18 18.69
C GLU A 208 54.20 -8.74 18.39
N SER A 209 54.38 -8.27 17.15
CA SER A 209 53.93 -6.93 16.75
C SER A 209 52.42 -6.77 16.85
N CYS A 210 51.66 -7.80 16.48
CA CYS A 210 50.21 -7.83 16.61
C CYS A 210 49.78 -7.78 18.09
N MET A 211 50.38 -8.63 18.93
CA MET A 211 50.08 -8.69 20.36
C MET A 211 50.38 -7.35 21.05
N GLN A 212 51.51 -6.72 20.72
CA GLN A 212 51.89 -5.42 21.28
C GLN A 212 50.94 -4.31 20.86
N PHE A 213 50.56 -4.25 19.59
CA PHE A 213 49.63 -3.25 19.09
C PHE A 213 48.26 -3.37 19.78
N LEU A 214 47.67 -4.57 19.79
CA LEU A 214 46.33 -4.78 20.38
C LEU A 214 46.31 -4.66 21.90
N ALA A 215 47.44 -4.89 22.59
CA ALA A 215 47.54 -4.73 24.03
C ALA A 215 47.72 -3.27 24.48
N ASN A 216 48.37 -2.44 23.66
CA ASN A 216 48.85 -1.12 24.10
C ASN A 216 48.25 0.07 23.33
N GLU A 217 47.84 -0.12 22.07
CA GLU A 217 47.43 0.98 21.19
C GLU A 217 45.92 1.01 20.92
N VAL A 218 45.24 -0.14 21.06
CA VAL A 218 43.80 -0.25 20.81
C VAL A 218 43.06 -0.61 22.10
N PRO A 219 42.04 0.16 22.51
CA PRO A 219 41.23 -0.21 23.65
C PRO A 219 40.41 -1.47 23.36
N PHE A 220 40.17 -2.30 24.37
CA PHE A 220 39.31 -3.47 24.19
C PHE A 220 37.88 -3.09 23.78
N GLY A 221 37.38 -1.98 24.33
CA GLY A 221 36.04 -1.45 24.13
C GLY A 221 35.02 -2.01 25.12
N ASP A 222 33.91 -1.30 25.27
CA ASP A 222 32.72 -1.80 25.96
C ASP A 222 31.93 -2.76 25.07
N ALA A 223 31.04 -3.56 25.64
CA ALA A 223 30.24 -4.55 24.91
C ALA A 223 29.37 -3.95 23.76
N TRP A 224 29.03 -2.67 23.82
CA TRP A 224 28.29 -1.98 22.75
C TRP A 224 29.18 -1.42 21.63
N GLN A 225 30.51 -1.43 21.81
CA GLN A 225 31.50 -0.81 20.91
C GLN A 225 32.07 -1.79 19.86
N GLY A 226 31.28 -2.76 19.42
CA GLY A 226 31.69 -3.77 18.43
C GLY A 226 31.89 -3.22 17.01
N GLY A 227 31.45 -1.99 16.72
CA GLY A 227 31.70 -1.29 15.45
C GLY A 227 32.67 -0.11 15.54
N GLN A 228 33.37 0.05 16.66
CA GLN A 228 34.33 1.13 16.91
C GLN A 228 35.78 0.66 16.67
N ASN A 229 36.76 1.55 16.80
CA ASN A 229 38.18 1.19 16.79
C ASN A 229 38.57 0.48 18.09
N THR A 230 38.18 -0.78 18.22
CA THR A 230 38.36 -1.59 19.44
C THR A 230 38.92 -2.98 19.12
N THR A 231 39.50 -3.63 20.11
CA THR A 231 39.91 -5.05 20.01
C THR A 231 38.67 -5.94 19.91
N MET A 232 37.54 -5.57 20.52
CA MET A 232 36.26 -6.28 20.34
C MET A 232 35.79 -6.28 18.88
N CYS A 233 35.84 -5.14 18.18
CA CYS A 233 35.51 -5.09 16.75
C CYS A 233 36.39 -6.06 15.95
N ARG A 234 37.71 -6.00 16.14
CA ARG A 234 38.66 -6.89 15.46
C ARG A 234 38.42 -8.37 15.81
N TYR A 235 38.01 -8.65 17.05
CA TYR A 235 37.68 -10.00 17.49
C TYR A 235 36.43 -10.56 16.81
N ILE A 236 35.42 -9.73 16.57
CA ILE A 236 34.24 -10.16 15.80
C ILE A 236 34.65 -10.49 14.36
N HIS A 237 35.42 -9.58 13.74
CA HIS A 237 35.84 -9.67 12.35
C HIS A 237 36.82 -10.80 12.05
N LYS A 238 37.64 -11.24 13.01
CA LYS A 238 38.57 -12.36 12.80
C LYS A 238 37.87 -13.65 12.34
N ASN A 239 36.60 -13.85 12.71
CA ASN A 239 35.87 -15.08 12.42
C ASN A 239 35.53 -15.27 10.93
N ILE A 240 35.60 -14.19 10.13
CA ILE A 240 35.28 -14.22 8.69
C ILE A 240 36.51 -14.02 7.80
N VAL A 241 37.71 -13.83 8.38
CA VAL A 241 38.94 -13.58 7.61
C VAL A 241 39.24 -14.69 6.61
N LYS A 242 39.05 -15.95 7.00
CA LYS A 242 39.29 -17.11 6.13
C LYS A 242 38.41 -17.15 4.86
N LEU A 243 37.27 -16.44 4.85
CA LEU A 243 36.34 -16.46 3.73
C LEU A 243 36.86 -15.61 2.57
N ARG A 244 37.34 -14.39 2.89
CA ARG A 244 37.92 -13.43 1.94
C ARG A 244 39.03 -12.60 2.60
N PRO A 245 40.25 -13.15 2.69
CA PRO A 245 41.37 -12.47 3.34
C PRO A 245 41.65 -11.07 2.77
N GLU A 246 41.50 -10.88 1.46
CA GLU A 246 41.72 -9.60 0.78
C GLU A 246 40.74 -8.50 1.21
N VAL A 247 39.57 -8.85 1.73
CA VAL A 247 38.57 -7.90 2.25
C VAL A 247 38.65 -7.76 3.77
N HIS A 248 38.88 -8.87 4.47
CA HIS A 248 38.74 -8.93 5.93
C HIS A 248 40.06 -8.76 6.71
N CYS A 249 41.23 -9.05 6.12
CA CYS A 249 42.52 -8.80 6.77
C CYS A 249 42.72 -7.32 7.17
N PRO A 250 42.40 -6.33 6.32
CA PRO A 250 42.45 -4.93 6.73
C PRO A 250 41.61 -4.62 7.97
N GLN A 251 40.49 -5.33 8.18
CA GLN A 251 39.56 -5.08 9.29
C GLN A 251 40.15 -5.47 10.66
N ILE A 252 41.05 -6.45 10.69
CA ILE A 252 41.78 -6.85 11.92
C ILE A 252 43.16 -6.19 12.06
N SER A 253 43.54 -5.32 11.11
CA SER A 253 44.82 -4.61 11.07
C SER A 253 44.84 -3.35 11.95
N PRO A 254 46.00 -2.65 12.03
CA PRO A 254 46.07 -1.33 12.64
C PRO A 254 45.14 -0.30 11.99
N SER A 255 44.92 -0.38 10.67
CA SER A 255 44.03 0.54 9.95
C SER A 255 42.55 0.34 10.27
N GLY A 256 42.15 -0.86 10.69
CA GLY A 256 40.74 -1.22 10.92
C GLY A 256 39.89 -1.38 9.65
N GLY A 257 40.48 -1.21 8.44
CA GLY A 257 39.84 -1.52 7.16
C GLY A 257 38.52 -0.78 6.94
N ASP A 258 38.43 0.47 7.38
CA ASP A 258 37.22 1.34 7.37
C ASP A 258 36.02 0.79 8.18
N VAL A 259 36.16 -0.35 8.83
CA VAL A 259 35.12 -0.94 9.67
C VAL A 259 35.39 -0.68 11.15
N CYS A 260 36.56 -1.11 11.65
CA CYS A 260 36.99 -0.95 13.03
C CYS A 260 37.73 0.39 13.23
N ILE A 261 37.00 1.49 12.99
CA ILE A 261 37.51 2.87 13.06
C ILE A 261 36.72 3.69 14.10
N PRO A 262 37.24 4.83 14.60
CA PRO A 262 36.49 5.70 15.49
C PRO A 262 35.26 6.30 14.78
N ARG A 263 34.09 6.27 15.42
CA ARG A 263 32.84 6.85 14.89
C ARG A 263 32.23 7.86 15.86
N SER A 264 31.65 8.94 15.33
CA SER A 264 30.87 9.92 16.10
C SER A 264 29.48 9.36 16.42
N TYR A 265 29.02 9.60 17.65
CA TYR A 265 27.68 9.22 18.09
C TYR A 265 26.58 9.88 17.24
N GLU A 266 26.72 11.18 16.98
CA GLU A 266 25.78 11.97 16.19
C GLU A 266 25.65 11.39 14.79
N ASN A 267 26.78 11.18 14.10
CA ASN A 267 26.76 10.67 12.73
C ASN A 267 26.14 9.27 12.63
N VAL A 268 26.49 8.36 13.56
CA VAL A 268 25.93 7.00 13.59
C VAL A 268 24.43 7.02 13.88
N THR A 269 23.96 7.96 14.71
CA THR A 269 22.54 8.09 15.09
C THR A 269 21.71 8.75 13.99
N GLU A 270 22.23 9.77 13.33
CA GLU A 270 21.52 10.55 12.29
C GLU A 270 21.52 9.87 10.93
N THR A 271 22.48 8.98 10.66
CA THR A 271 22.56 8.27 9.38
C THR A 271 21.46 7.20 9.28
N PHE A 272 20.54 7.38 8.35
CA PHE A 272 19.57 6.37 7.93
C PHE A 272 20.07 5.66 6.66
N PRO A 273 20.55 4.41 6.74
CA PRO A 273 21.25 3.76 5.63
C PRO A 273 20.32 3.11 4.59
N PHE A 274 19.02 3.05 4.85
CA PHE A 274 18.09 2.29 4.02
C PHE A 274 17.47 3.17 2.92
N ALA A 275 17.36 2.65 1.70
CA ALA A 275 16.73 3.35 0.58
C ALA A 275 15.21 3.56 0.80
N SER A 276 14.60 2.63 1.54
CA SER A 276 13.19 2.66 1.93
C SER A 276 13.05 2.73 3.44
N THR A 277 12.04 3.45 3.93
CA THR A 277 11.74 3.44 5.36
C THR A 277 11.30 2.04 5.79
N LEU A 278 11.77 1.55 6.95
CA LEU A 278 11.31 0.29 7.56
C LEU A 278 9.95 0.45 8.26
N VAL A 279 9.17 1.43 7.82
CA VAL A 279 7.83 1.68 8.33
C VAL A 279 6.88 0.74 7.59
N ALA A 280 5.89 0.22 8.30
CA ALA A 280 4.89 -0.67 7.72
C ALA A 280 4.21 -0.03 6.48
N PRO A 281 3.80 -0.78 5.44
CA PRO A 281 3.19 -0.24 4.21
C PRO A 281 2.07 0.76 4.45
N ASN A 282 1.15 0.51 5.39
CA ASN A 282 0.14 1.49 5.77
C ASN A 282 0.72 2.75 6.48
N ALA A 283 2.03 2.96 6.49
CA ALA A 283 2.69 4.15 6.99
C ALA A 283 4.03 4.46 6.27
N SER A 284 4.46 3.69 5.26
CA SER A 284 5.72 3.93 4.54
C SER A 284 5.49 4.64 3.23
N PHE A 285 6.18 5.76 3.08
CA PHE A 285 6.31 6.43 1.80
C PHE A 285 7.72 6.17 1.26
N THR A 286 7.84 5.92 -0.05
CA THR A 286 9.14 6.02 -0.71
C THR A 286 9.53 7.49 -0.81
N VAL A 287 10.82 7.80 -0.67
CA VAL A 287 11.35 9.18 -0.74
C VAL A 287 10.98 9.87 -2.06
N ASP A 288 10.82 9.09 -3.14
CA ASP A 288 10.40 9.59 -4.45
C ASP A 288 8.91 9.95 -4.50
N ASN A 289 8.03 9.24 -3.78
CA ASN A 289 6.58 9.45 -3.81
C ASN A 289 6.12 10.67 -2.98
N THR A 290 6.90 11.08 -1.98
CA THR A 290 6.62 12.26 -1.13
C THR A 290 7.43 13.48 -1.51
N LYS A 291 8.24 13.40 -2.57
CA LYS A 291 9.12 14.48 -3.00
C LYS A 291 8.33 15.75 -3.32
N GLY A 292 8.56 16.79 -2.52
CA GLY A 292 7.90 18.10 -2.65
C GLY A 292 6.65 18.30 -1.78
N LEU A 293 6.29 17.33 -0.94
CA LEU A 293 5.26 17.48 0.09
C LEU A 293 5.85 18.05 1.38
N SER A 294 5.03 18.72 2.20
CA SER A 294 5.42 19.16 3.54
C SER A 294 5.42 17.99 4.53
N GLU A 295 6.20 18.09 5.62
CA GLU A 295 6.22 17.09 6.70
C GLU A 295 4.84 16.83 7.30
N ASP A 296 4.03 17.89 7.46
CA ASP A 296 2.63 17.78 7.92
C ASP A 296 1.77 16.96 6.93
N ALA A 297 1.96 17.16 5.62
CA ALA A 297 1.24 16.41 4.61
C ALA A 297 1.66 14.93 4.61
N VAL A 298 2.96 14.64 4.79
CA VAL A 298 3.45 13.27 4.95
C VAL A 298 2.84 12.63 6.20
N THR A 299 2.80 13.34 7.33
CA THR A 299 2.22 12.84 8.59
C THR A 299 0.72 12.57 8.48
N GLU A 300 -0.05 13.45 7.83
CA GLU A 300 -1.48 13.22 7.59
C GLU A 300 -1.71 12.09 6.58
N LEU A 301 -0.84 11.93 5.59
CA LEU A 301 -0.86 10.79 4.69
C LEU A 301 -0.57 9.48 5.44
N MET A 302 0.37 9.46 6.38
CA MET A 302 0.61 8.31 7.27
C MET A 302 -0.64 7.95 8.08
N LYS A 303 -1.33 8.95 8.64
CA LYS A 303 -2.60 8.72 9.36
C LYS A 303 -3.68 8.16 8.43
N PHE A 304 -3.70 8.60 7.19
CA PHE A 304 -4.64 8.13 6.18
C PHE A 304 -4.35 6.69 5.73
N SER A 305 -3.09 6.32 5.53
CA SER A 305 -2.71 4.94 5.20
C SER A 305 -2.95 4.01 6.39
N MET A 306 -2.74 4.48 7.63
CA MET A 306 -3.08 3.72 8.85
C MET A 306 -4.59 3.56 9.09
N LEU A 307 -5.46 4.29 8.37
CA LEU A 307 -6.90 4.06 8.39
C LEU A 307 -7.23 2.77 7.62
N GLN A 308 -7.08 1.63 8.30
CA GLN A 308 -7.56 0.34 7.82
C GLN A 308 -9.08 0.36 7.64
N ILE A 309 -9.51 0.60 6.39
CA ILE A 309 -10.88 0.28 5.95
C ILE A 309 -10.74 -0.83 4.91
N TYR A 310 -10.67 -2.08 5.38
CA TYR A 310 -10.66 -3.20 4.45
C TYR A 310 -12.06 -3.39 3.83
N PRO A 311 -12.15 -3.61 2.51
CA PRO A 311 -13.32 -4.23 1.90
C PRO A 311 -13.54 -5.68 2.38
N THR A 312 -12.51 -6.29 2.98
CA THR A 312 -12.43 -7.69 3.42
C THR A 312 -12.54 -7.89 4.94
N THR A 313 -12.71 -6.83 5.75
CA THR A 313 -12.98 -7.04 7.19
C THR A 313 -14.33 -7.75 7.30
N PHE A 314 -14.33 -8.94 7.90
CA PHE A 314 -15.51 -9.77 8.14
C PHE A 314 -16.52 -9.07 9.07
N ALA A 315 -17.26 -8.11 8.54
CA ALA A 315 -18.56 -7.69 9.06
C ALA A 315 -19.48 -7.64 7.84
N PHE A 316 -20.42 -8.57 7.77
CA PHE A 316 -21.40 -8.75 6.71
C PHE A 316 -22.18 -7.45 6.40
N TYR A 317 -21.60 -6.54 5.62
CA TYR A 317 -22.02 -5.15 5.36
C TYR A 317 -21.69 -4.14 6.48
N SER A 318 -21.10 -3.00 6.08
CA SER A 318 -20.99 -1.81 6.93
C SER A 318 -22.38 -1.36 7.37
N ILE A 319 -22.61 -1.19 8.68
CA ILE A 319 -23.87 -0.66 9.25
C ILE A 319 -24.30 0.64 8.54
N PRO A 320 -23.39 1.62 8.30
CA PRO A 320 -23.68 2.78 7.46
C PRO A 320 -24.24 2.46 6.07
N THR A 321 -23.75 1.42 5.39
CA THR A 321 -24.23 1.02 4.06
C THR A 321 -25.67 0.52 4.13
N ILE A 322 -26.00 -0.33 5.12
CA ILE A 322 -27.38 -0.81 5.33
C ILE A 322 -28.31 0.37 5.65
N LEU A 323 -27.92 1.22 6.59
CA LEU A 323 -28.70 2.41 6.95
C LEU A 323 -28.90 3.34 5.76
N TYR A 324 -27.88 3.51 4.91
CA TYR A 324 -27.99 4.31 3.71
C TYR A 324 -29.01 3.73 2.72
N PHE A 325 -28.96 2.44 2.40
CA PHE A 325 -29.96 1.82 1.54
C PHE A 325 -31.38 1.90 2.13
N PHE A 326 -31.50 1.76 3.44
CA PHE A 326 -32.77 1.97 4.14
C PHE A 326 -33.27 3.42 3.99
N LEU A 327 -32.40 4.42 4.14
CA LEU A 327 -32.73 5.83 3.94
C LEU A 327 -33.12 6.12 2.48
N LEU A 328 -32.48 5.50 1.49
CA LEU A 328 -32.86 5.62 0.08
C LEU A 328 -34.28 5.08 -0.15
N TYR A 329 -34.58 3.91 0.42
CA TYR A 329 -35.92 3.31 0.32
C TYR A 329 -36.99 4.17 1.01
N VAL A 330 -36.75 4.60 2.24
CA VAL A 330 -37.68 5.46 3.00
C VAL A 330 -37.85 6.81 2.31
N GLY A 331 -36.78 7.41 1.81
CA GLY A 331 -36.81 8.66 1.05
C GLY A 331 -37.67 8.53 -0.22
N ALA A 332 -37.47 7.46 -1.00
CA ALA A 332 -38.28 7.19 -2.18
C ALA A 332 -39.76 6.99 -1.83
N LYS A 333 -40.07 6.30 -0.72
CA LYS A 333 -41.45 6.16 -0.22
C LYS A 333 -42.05 7.50 0.22
N GLY A 334 -41.26 8.35 0.87
CA GLY A 334 -41.67 9.71 1.22
C GLY A 334 -42.03 10.53 -0.02
N VAL A 335 -41.19 10.49 -1.06
CA VAL A 335 -41.45 11.16 -2.34
C VAL A 335 -42.70 10.59 -3.02
N GLU A 336 -42.87 9.26 -3.06
CA GLU A 336 -44.08 8.61 -3.59
C GLU A 336 -45.36 9.05 -2.88
N MET A 337 -45.28 9.30 -1.57
CA MET A 337 -46.41 9.76 -0.76
C MET A 337 -46.73 11.24 -0.99
N VAL A 338 -45.70 12.08 -1.20
CA VAL A 338 -45.85 13.54 -1.34
C VAL A 338 -46.27 13.94 -2.75
N LEU A 339 -45.66 13.35 -3.80
CA LEU A 339 -45.95 13.71 -5.20
C LEU A 339 -47.44 13.70 -5.58
N PRO A 340 -48.28 12.69 -5.24
CA PRO A 340 -49.69 12.70 -5.60
C PRO A 340 -50.53 13.72 -4.81
N ARG A 341 -50.00 14.30 -3.72
CA ARG A 341 -50.65 15.39 -2.97
C ARG A 341 -50.38 16.74 -3.61
N ILE A 342 -49.20 16.92 -4.20
CA ILE A 342 -48.79 18.19 -4.82
C ILE A 342 -49.18 18.23 -6.30
N TYR A 343 -49.07 17.11 -7.01
CA TYR A 343 -49.24 17.05 -8.47
C TYR A 343 -50.33 16.06 -8.87
N THR A 344 -51.44 16.57 -9.40
CA THR A 344 -52.53 15.74 -9.95
C THR A 344 -52.04 14.90 -11.13
N THR A 345 -51.24 15.48 -12.04
CA THR A 345 -50.65 14.81 -13.20
C THR A 345 -49.85 13.55 -12.82
N TYR A 346 -49.24 13.52 -11.63
CA TYR A 346 -48.49 12.35 -11.17
C TYR A 346 -49.40 11.13 -10.98
N ARG A 347 -50.66 11.31 -10.59
CA ARG A 347 -51.63 10.23 -10.39
C ARG A 347 -51.93 9.48 -11.70
N ASP A 348 -51.91 10.21 -12.80
CA ASP A 348 -52.23 9.71 -14.15
C ASP A 348 -51.02 9.07 -14.85
N LEU A 349 -49.82 9.16 -14.26
CA LEU A 349 -48.63 8.52 -14.81
C LEU A 349 -48.72 6.99 -14.72
N SER A 350 -48.21 6.30 -15.75
CA SER A 350 -47.99 4.86 -15.70
C SER A 350 -47.03 4.49 -14.56
N PHE A 351 -47.09 3.25 -14.09
CA PHE A 351 -46.24 2.75 -12.99
C PHE A 351 -44.75 3.03 -13.25
N GLU A 352 -44.26 2.74 -14.45
CA GLU A 352 -42.87 3.02 -14.85
C GLU A 352 -42.54 4.52 -14.77
N ASN A 353 -43.43 5.39 -15.26
CA ASN A 353 -43.22 6.83 -15.22
C ASN A 353 -43.31 7.41 -13.81
N LYS A 354 -44.12 6.83 -12.92
CA LYS A 354 -44.16 7.18 -11.50
C LYS A 354 -42.81 6.89 -10.83
N ARG A 355 -42.29 5.67 -10.99
CA ARG A 355 -40.98 5.27 -10.46
C ARG A 355 -39.86 6.15 -11.00
N ASN A 356 -39.83 6.40 -12.31
CA ASN A 356 -38.85 7.30 -12.93
C ASN A 356 -38.90 8.72 -12.34
N THR A 357 -40.11 9.26 -12.13
CA THR A 357 -40.29 10.60 -11.57
C THR A 357 -39.81 10.70 -10.12
N VAL A 358 -40.06 9.66 -9.31
CA VAL A 358 -39.52 9.55 -7.94
C VAL A 358 -38.00 9.51 -7.97
N THR A 359 -37.42 8.71 -8.86
CA THR A 359 -35.96 8.62 -8.99
C THR A 359 -35.36 9.96 -9.41
N TYR A 360 -35.99 10.74 -10.30
CA TYR A 360 -35.48 12.06 -10.67
C TYR A 360 -35.42 13.01 -9.47
N ALA A 361 -36.43 12.99 -8.60
CA ALA A 361 -36.43 13.78 -7.37
C ALA A 361 -35.32 13.33 -6.40
N MET A 362 -35.20 12.02 -6.17
CA MET A 362 -34.14 11.44 -5.32
C MET A 362 -32.75 11.77 -5.85
N ASN A 363 -32.53 11.61 -7.16
CA ASN A 363 -31.26 11.90 -7.81
C ASN A 363 -30.90 13.37 -7.69
N THR A 364 -31.86 14.28 -7.94
CA THR A 364 -31.62 15.73 -7.82
C THR A 364 -31.12 16.08 -6.42
N PHE A 365 -31.77 15.55 -5.37
CA PHE A 365 -31.39 15.83 -3.99
C PHE A 365 -30.03 15.20 -3.62
N LEU A 366 -29.86 13.89 -3.87
CA LEU A 366 -28.67 13.17 -3.41
C LEU A 366 -27.40 13.54 -4.18
N THR A 367 -27.51 13.78 -5.49
CA THR A 367 -26.36 14.28 -6.26
C THR A 367 -26.00 15.71 -5.88
N LEU A 368 -26.96 16.54 -5.45
CA LEU A 368 -26.67 17.87 -4.89
C LEU A 368 -25.93 17.77 -3.55
N VAL A 369 -26.38 16.89 -2.63
CA VAL A 369 -25.65 16.62 -1.38
C VAL A 369 -24.23 16.14 -1.69
N ALA A 370 -24.08 15.19 -2.62
CA ALA A 370 -22.78 14.69 -3.06
C ALA A 370 -21.90 15.81 -3.65
N LEU A 371 -22.45 16.71 -4.47
CA LEU A 371 -21.72 17.84 -5.03
C LEU A 371 -21.24 18.83 -3.96
N ILE A 372 -22.07 19.13 -2.96
CA ILE A 372 -21.69 20.01 -1.84
C ILE A 372 -20.57 19.35 -1.03
N THR A 373 -20.71 18.08 -0.66
CA THR A 373 -19.68 17.33 0.07
C THR A 373 -18.36 17.28 -0.71
N GLN A 374 -18.43 17.06 -2.02
CA GLN A 374 -17.28 17.11 -2.91
C GLN A 374 -16.65 18.51 -2.95
N GLY A 375 -17.45 19.58 -2.98
CA GLY A 375 -16.96 20.95 -2.91
C GLY A 375 -16.18 21.24 -1.62
N VAL A 376 -16.67 20.78 -0.47
CA VAL A 376 -15.99 20.93 0.83
C VAL A 376 -14.64 20.19 0.84
N GLY A 377 -14.58 19.00 0.25
CA GLY A 377 -13.31 18.25 0.07
C GLY A 377 -12.45 18.72 -1.11
N GLY A 378 -12.70 19.90 -1.69
CA GLY A 378 -12.09 20.31 -2.96
C GLY A 378 -10.61 20.64 -2.92
N SER A 379 -10.06 20.85 -1.73
CA SER A 379 -8.61 21.02 -1.48
C SER A 379 -7.76 19.84 -1.98
N VAL A 380 -8.34 18.63 -2.12
CA VAL A 380 -7.66 17.48 -2.76
C VAL A 380 -7.21 17.78 -4.19
N ALA A 381 -7.90 18.66 -4.92
CA ALA A 381 -7.48 19.09 -6.26
C ALA A 381 -6.18 19.92 -6.24
N SER A 382 -5.93 20.62 -5.13
CA SER A 382 -4.72 21.40 -4.89
C SER A 382 -3.61 20.59 -4.21
N GLN A 383 -3.75 19.26 -4.13
CA GLN A 383 -2.82 18.34 -3.47
C GLN A 383 -2.72 18.53 -1.95
N ASP A 384 -3.75 19.11 -1.32
CA ASP A 384 -3.87 19.19 0.14
C ASP A 384 -4.64 17.98 0.69
N TYR A 385 -3.86 16.93 0.96
CA TYR A 385 -4.34 15.60 1.34
C TYR A 385 -4.48 15.47 2.87
N THR A 386 -5.59 15.96 3.43
CA THR A 386 -5.95 15.68 4.83
C THR A 386 -6.89 14.48 4.93
N VAL A 387 -6.88 13.81 6.09
CA VAL A 387 -7.81 12.71 6.39
C VAL A 387 -9.27 13.11 6.16
N LEU A 388 -9.65 14.34 6.56
CA LEU A 388 -10.99 14.87 6.37
C LEU A 388 -11.32 15.01 4.88
N ASN A 389 -10.43 15.66 4.11
CA ASN A 389 -10.66 15.94 2.69
C ASN A 389 -10.84 14.64 1.90
N ILE A 390 -9.97 13.64 2.09
CA ILE A 390 -10.08 12.35 1.41
C ILE A 390 -11.31 11.57 1.89
N SER A 391 -11.65 11.63 3.18
CA SER A 391 -12.86 11.00 3.71
C SER A 391 -14.11 11.56 3.06
N LEU A 392 -14.18 12.87 2.82
CA LEU A 392 -15.29 13.50 2.11
C LEU A 392 -15.39 12.97 0.65
N VAL A 393 -14.27 12.80 -0.06
CA VAL A 393 -14.26 12.20 -1.40
C VAL A 393 -14.80 10.76 -1.38
N ARG A 394 -14.39 9.95 -0.39
CA ARG A 394 -14.90 8.57 -0.20
C ARG A 394 -16.41 8.57 0.09
N VAL A 395 -16.90 9.49 0.92
CA VAL A 395 -18.33 9.65 1.20
C VAL A 395 -19.10 9.97 -0.08
N VAL A 396 -18.58 10.85 -0.94
CA VAL A 396 -19.19 11.18 -2.25
C VAL A 396 -19.27 9.93 -3.14
N GLY A 397 -18.19 9.15 -3.23
CA GLY A 397 -18.18 7.88 -3.96
C GLY A 397 -19.24 6.90 -3.47
N ASN A 398 -19.41 6.77 -2.15
CA ASN A 398 -20.43 5.92 -1.53
C ASN A 398 -21.86 6.41 -1.80
N LEU A 399 -22.11 7.72 -1.71
CA LEU A 399 -23.42 8.32 -2.02
C LEU A 399 -23.82 8.04 -3.47
N ILE A 400 -22.93 8.28 -4.43
CA ILE A 400 -23.20 8.02 -5.84
C ILE A 400 -23.40 6.52 -6.10
N SER A 401 -22.55 5.68 -5.52
CA SER A 401 -22.62 4.22 -5.71
C SER A 401 -23.94 3.63 -5.19
N GLY A 402 -24.32 3.97 -3.96
CA GLY A 402 -25.58 3.48 -3.40
C GLY A 402 -26.80 4.04 -4.12
N LEU A 403 -26.77 5.29 -4.58
CA LEU A 403 -27.82 5.85 -5.43
C LEU A 403 -27.98 5.05 -6.74
N TYR A 404 -26.88 4.75 -7.44
CA TYR A 404 -26.93 4.02 -8.70
C TYR A 404 -27.42 2.57 -8.51
N ILE A 405 -27.00 1.89 -7.45
CA ILE A 405 -27.51 0.55 -7.10
C ILE A 405 -29.02 0.61 -6.77
N PHE A 406 -29.45 1.65 -6.05
CA PHE A 406 -30.87 1.88 -5.79
C PHE A 406 -31.65 2.10 -7.09
N GLU A 407 -31.14 2.89 -8.04
CA GLU A 407 -31.81 3.08 -9.33
C GLU A 407 -31.99 1.78 -10.11
N LEU A 408 -30.95 0.93 -10.13
CA LEU A 408 -30.96 -0.37 -10.81
C LEU A 408 -32.00 -1.33 -10.24
N THR A 409 -32.30 -1.23 -8.95
CA THR A 409 -33.26 -2.10 -8.26
C THR A 409 -34.67 -1.51 -8.20
N TYR A 410 -34.79 -0.18 -8.14
CA TYR A 410 -36.06 0.52 -7.99
C TYR A 410 -36.78 0.79 -9.32
N ARG A 411 -36.04 1.01 -10.41
CA ARG A 411 -36.65 1.25 -11.73
C ARG A 411 -36.96 -0.08 -12.42
N PRO A 412 -38.18 -0.26 -12.98
CA PRO A 412 -38.55 -1.53 -13.60
C PRO A 412 -37.85 -1.77 -14.94
N ASN A 413 -37.55 -0.70 -15.69
CA ASN A 413 -36.90 -0.77 -16.99
C ASN A 413 -35.83 0.33 -17.10
N MET A 414 -34.67 -0.02 -17.67
CA MET A 414 -33.59 0.92 -17.93
C MET A 414 -33.06 0.71 -19.34
N ARG A 415 -32.77 1.80 -20.06
CA ARG A 415 -32.19 1.72 -21.41
C ARG A 415 -30.70 1.35 -21.31
N TRP A 416 -30.21 0.58 -22.28
CA TRP A 416 -28.82 0.12 -22.34
C TRP A 416 -27.76 1.21 -22.10
N PRO A 417 -27.83 2.41 -22.69
CA PRO A 417 -26.81 3.43 -22.45
C PRO A 417 -26.74 3.88 -20.98
N LEU A 418 -27.89 3.94 -20.30
CA LEU A 418 -27.95 4.31 -18.88
C LEU A 418 -27.47 3.15 -18.00
N LEU A 419 -27.80 1.90 -18.36
CA LEU A 419 -27.32 0.72 -17.66
C LEU A 419 -25.78 0.61 -17.71
N ILE A 420 -25.19 0.79 -18.91
CA ILE A 420 -23.73 0.79 -19.12
C ILE A 420 -23.09 1.91 -18.30
N HIS A 421 -23.67 3.12 -18.34
CA HIS A 421 -23.19 4.25 -17.55
C HIS A 421 -23.11 3.93 -16.05
N HIS A 422 -24.16 3.33 -15.47
CA HIS A 422 -24.20 2.96 -14.05
C HIS A 422 -23.13 1.92 -13.71
N PHE A 423 -23.02 0.84 -14.49
CA PHE A 423 -22.01 -0.20 -14.26
C PHE A 423 -20.57 0.34 -14.39
N CYS A 424 -20.30 1.12 -15.43
CA CYS A 424 -18.97 1.69 -15.64
C CYS A 424 -18.59 2.68 -14.54
N THR A 425 -19.52 3.50 -14.07
CA THR A 425 -19.27 4.45 -12.98
C THR A 425 -19.01 3.71 -11.66
N LEU A 426 -19.80 2.67 -11.34
CA LEU A 426 -19.58 1.84 -10.15
C LEU A 426 -18.22 1.14 -10.22
N PHE A 427 -17.89 0.54 -11.36
CA PHE A 427 -16.60 -0.09 -11.58
C PHE A 427 -15.45 0.91 -11.45
N ALA A 428 -15.57 2.11 -12.00
CA ALA A 428 -14.55 3.15 -11.89
C ALA A 428 -14.29 3.57 -10.43
N ILE A 429 -15.35 3.78 -9.64
CA ILE A 429 -15.24 4.17 -8.22
C ILE A 429 -14.54 3.06 -7.44
N ILE A 430 -14.97 1.80 -7.60
CA ILE A 430 -14.37 0.64 -6.93
C ILE A 430 -12.90 0.49 -7.36
N PHE A 431 -12.63 0.56 -8.66
CA PHE A 431 -11.30 0.41 -9.22
C PHE A 431 -10.33 1.47 -8.70
N LEU A 432 -10.69 2.75 -8.76
CA LEU A 432 -9.83 3.83 -8.26
C LEU A 432 -9.58 3.71 -6.75
N GLN A 433 -10.57 3.25 -5.98
CA GLN A 433 -10.38 3.02 -4.55
C GLN A 433 -9.45 1.85 -4.26
N VAL A 434 -9.58 0.74 -4.98
CA VAL A 434 -8.67 -0.42 -4.86
C VAL A 434 -7.26 -0.04 -5.29
N VAL A 435 -7.10 0.67 -6.40
CA VAL A 435 -5.78 1.11 -6.88
C VAL A 435 -5.16 2.10 -5.89
N LEU A 436 -5.93 3.04 -5.33
CA LEU A 436 -5.44 3.93 -4.27
C LEU A 436 -4.98 3.14 -3.03
N GLN A 437 -5.64 2.04 -2.67
CA GLN A 437 -5.25 1.18 -1.55
C GLN A 437 -3.99 0.35 -1.84
N ILE A 438 -3.81 -0.11 -3.08
CA ILE A 438 -2.67 -0.96 -3.46
C ILE A 438 -1.41 -0.12 -3.69
N THR A 439 -1.55 1.00 -4.38
CA THR A 439 -0.40 1.83 -4.80
C THR A 439 -0.08 2.96 -3.82
N GLU A 440 -1.04 3.29 -2.95
CA GLU A 440 -0.96 4.38 -1.97
C GLU A 440 -0.63 5.75 -2.59
N HIS A 441 -0.76 5.88 -3.90
CA HIS A 441 -0.33 7.07 -4.61
C HIS A 441 -1.38 8.20 -4.47
N PRO A 442 -1.04 9.34 -3.84
CA PRO A 442 -2.04 10.35 -3.46
C PRO A 442 -2.72 11.02 -4.67
N ALA A 443 -2.03 11.10 -5.81
CA ALA A 443 -2.65 11.64 -7.04
C ALA A 443 -3.83 10.80 -7.57
N ILE A 444 -4.00 9.55 -7.12
CA ILE A 444 -5.19 8.74 -7.43
C ILE A 444 -6.41 9.25 -6.66
N ALA A 445 -6.24 9.76 -5.45
CA ALA A 445 -7.33 10.40 -4.71
C ALA A 445 -7.84 11.64 -5.46
N THR A 446 -6.93 12.44 -6.04
CA THR A 446 -7.30 13.56 -6.92
C THR A 446 -7.96 13.08 -8.21
N ALA A 447 -7.49 11.98 -8.81
CA ALA A 447 -8.14 11.41 -9.98
C ALA A 447 -9.58 10.97 -9.68
N GLY A 448 -9.81 10.28 -8.56
CA GLY A 448 -11.14 9.93 -8.08
C GLY A 448 -12.01 11.16 -7.80
N TYR A 449 -11.44 12.18 -7.17
CA TYR A 449 -12.10 13.47 -6.95
C TYR A 449 -12.56 14.12 -8.26
N ILE A 450 -11.70 14.23 -9.27
CA ILE A 450 -12.03 14.81 -10.57
C ILE A 450 -13.12 13.98 -11.26
N TRP A 451 -12.98 12.65 -11.20
CA TRP A 451 -13.90 11.72 -11.84
C TRP A 451 -15.33 11.86 -11.32
N LEU A 452 -15.51 11.99 -10.00
CA LEU A 452 -16.83 12.05 -9.36
C LEU A 452 -17.69 13.23 -9.87
N PHE A 453 -17.08 14.30 -10.37
CA PHE A 453 -17.83 15.40 -11.00
C PHE A 453 -18.67 14.98 -12.22
N GLN A 454 -18.31 13.89 -12.89
CA GLN A 454 -19.13 13.37 -14.00
C GLN A 454 -20.51 12.88 -13.52
N ALA A 455 -20.62 12.41 -12.28
CA ALA A 455 -21.88 11.95 -11.67
C ALA A 455 -22.57 13.01 -10.81
N THR A 456 -21.80 13.88 -10.14
CA THR A 456 -22.35 14.90 -9.22
C THR A 456 -22.83 16.17 -9.91
N THR A 457 -22.77 16.30 -11.24
CA THR A 457 -23.19 17.53 -11.97
C THR A 457 -24.41 17.36 -12.87
N GLU A 458 -25.25 16.34 -12.60
CA GLU A 458 -26.40 15.95 -13.43
C GLU A 458 -27.76 16.52 -12.97
N GLN A 459 -27.80 17.35 -11.93
CA GLN A 459 -29.04 17.85 -11.30
C GLN A 459 -29.99 18.50 -12.31
N SER A 460 -29.46 19.31 -13.22
CA SER A 460 -30.24 20.02 -14.23
C SER A 460 -31.01 19.06 -15.16
N ILE A 461 -30.42 17.90 -15.49
CA ILE A 461 -31.06 16.87 -16.32
C ILE A 461 -32.24 16.26 -15.55
N PHE A 462 -32.02 15.89 -14.30
CA PHE A 462 -33.08 15.29 -13.48
C PHE A 462 -34.24 16.26 -13.27
N ILE A 463 -33.97 17.54 -13.02
CA ILE A 463 -34.99 18.59 -12.92
C ILE A 463 -35.76 18.73 -14.24
N GLY A 464 -35.05 18.82 -15.37
CA GLY A 464 -35.68 18.92 -16.70
C GLY A 464 -36.60 17.74 -17.01
N LEU A 465 -36.14 16.51 -16.75
CA LEU A 465 -36.94 15.30 -16.96
C LEU A 465 -38.11 15.19 -15.98
N PHE A 466 -37.94 15.65 -14.74
CA PHE A 466 -39.01 15.72 -13.75
C PHE A 466 -40.14 16.65 -14.21
N LEU A 467 -39.80 17.88 -14.61
CA LEU A 467 -40.76 18.86 -15.15
C LEU A 467 -41.45 18.34 -16.42
N TYR A 468 -40.70 17.66 -17.30
CA TYR A 468 -41.23 17.02 -18.49
C TYR A 468 -42.29 15.96 -18.17
N ARG A 469 -42.03 15.08 -17.19
CA ARG A 469 -42.98 14.03 -16.78
C ARG A 469 -44.24 14.59 -16.13
N LEU A 470 -44.11 15.67 -15.36
CA LEU A 470 -45.26 16.34 -14.72
C LEU A 470 -46.05 17.27 -15.66
N ARG A 471 -45.69 17.32 -16.95
CA ARG A 471 -46.36 18.11 -18.00
C ARG A 471 -46.41 19.61 -17.68
N TYR A 472 -45.32 20.15 -17.14
CA TYR A 472 -45.17 21.60 -16.97
C TYR A 472 -45.24 22.35 -18.31
N PRO A 473 -45.47 23.68 -18.30
CA PRO A 473 -45.57 24.48 -19.53
C PRO A 473 -44.40 24.23 -20.49
N LYS A 474 -44.72 23.90 -21.75
CA LYS A 474 -43.74 23.52 -22.78
C LYS A 474 -42.54 24.49 -22.89
N PRO A 475 -42.72 25.83 -22.85
CA PRO A 475 -41.59 26.75 -22.96
C PRO A 475 -40.58 26.61 -21.81
N LEU A 476 -41.07 26.36 -20.59
CA LEU A 476 -40.23 26.16 -19.41
C LEU A 476 -39.45 24.84 -19.54
N VAL A 477 -40.16 23.74 -19.78
CA VAL A 477 -39.56 22.39 -19.90
C VAL A 477 -38.51 22.37 -21.01
N LYS A 478 -38.82 22.95 -22.18
CA LYS A 478 -37.89 23.01 -23.32
C LYS A 478 -36.60 23.76 -22.95
N ARG A 479 -36.71 24.96 -22.35
CA ARG A 479 -35.54 25.76 -21.95
C ARG A 479 -34.69 25.01 -20.91
N THR A 480 -35.32 24.40 -19.92
CA THR A 480 -34.61 23.62 -18.88
C THR A 480 -33.89 22.42 -19.49
N LEU A 481 -34.52 21.65 -20.38
CA LEU A 481 -33.89 20.50 -21.03
C LEU A 481 -32.74 20.92 -21.97
N GLN A 482 -32.89 22.04 -22.69
CA GLN A 482 -31.82 22.58 -23.54
C GLN A 482 -30.61 23.01 -22.70
N PHE A 483 -30.84 23.75 -21.62
CA PHE A 483 -29.80 24.13 -20.67
C PHE A 483 -29.12 22.89 -20.07
N ALA A 484 -29.90 21.93 -19.59
CA ALA A 484 -29.40 20.71 -18.97
C ALA A 484 -28.53 19.88 -19.92
N ALA A 485 -28.95 19.72 -21.19
CA ALA A 485 -28.17 19.01 -22.20
C ALA A 485 -26.81 19.69 -22.47
N VAL A 486 -26.79 21.02 -22.58
CA VAL A 486 -25.55 21.80 -22.83
C VAL A 486 -24.65 21.80 -21.60
N GLN A 487 -25.18 22.13 -20.42
CA GLN A 487 -24.40 22.14 -19.18
C GLN A 487 -23.79 20.78 -18.90
N SER A 488 -24.58 19.71 -19.02
CA SER A 488 -24.07 18.36 -18.77
C SER A 488 -22.99 17.96 -19.77
N PHE A 489 -23.15 18.30 -21.05
CA PHE A 489 -22.13 18.07 -22.06
C PHE A 489 -20.82 18.79 -21.72
N LEU A 490 -20.88 20.09 -21.43
CA LEU A 490 -19.69 20.90 -21.14
C LEU A 490 -18.97 20.45 -19.86
N CYS A 491 -19.70 20.23 -18.76
CA CYS A 491 -19.10 19.79 -17.50
C CYS A 491 -18.43 18.42 -17.67
N LYS A 492 -19.09 17.45 -18.30
CA LYS A 492 -18.56 16.09 -18.46
C LYS A 492 -17.34 16.07 -19.37
N MET A 493 -17.38 16.77 -20.50
CA MET A 493 -16.21 16.93 -21.38
C MET A 493 -15.03 17.60 -20.64
N GLY A 494 -15.32 18.66 -19.87
CA GLY A 494 -14.31 19.39 -19.10
C GLY A 494 -13.60 18.53 -18.06
N PHE A 495 -14.37 17.83 -17.21
CA PHE A 495 -13.78 16.98 -16.17
C PHE A 495 -13.12 15.71 -16.72
N ALA A 496 -13.63 15.12 -17.81
CA ALA A 496 -12.94 14.02 -18.48
C ALA A 496 -11.59 14.46 -19.08
N THR A 497 -11.56 15.63 -19.71
CA THR A 497 -10.31 16.21 -20.22
C THR A 497 -9.34 16.48 -19.08
N TYR A 498 -9.81 17.09 -18.00
CA TYR A 498 -8.99 17.38 -16.83
C TYR A 498 -8.39 16.10 -16.23
N LEU A 499 -9.19 15.05 -16.09
CA LEU A 499 -8.74 13.77 -15.60
C LEU A 499 -7.64 13.14 -16.48
N VAL A 500 -7.80 13.16 -17.81
CA VAL A 500 -6.79 12.62 -18.73
C VAL A 500 -5.48 13.41 -18.66
N VAL A 501 -5.56 14.75 -18.56
CA VAL A 501 -4.39 15.60 -18.36
C VAL A 501 -3.72 15.30 -17.03
N TRP A 502 -4.50 15.18 -15.95
CA TRP A 502 -3.99 14.82 -14.63
C TRP A 502 -3.26 13.49 -14.65
N TRP A 503 -3.86 12.47 -15.25
CA TRP A 503 -3.23 11.16 -15.45
C TRP A 503 -1.91 11.29 -16.24
N GLY A 504 -1.91 11.97 -17.38
CA GLY A 504 -0.71 12.12 -18.22
C GLY A 504 0.45 12.84 -17.52
N VAL A 505 0.15 13.83 -16.66
CA VAL A 505 1.18 14.62 -15.96
C VAL A 505 1.66 13.93 -14.69
N LYS A 506 0.74 13.34 -13.92
CA LYS A 506 0.97 12.91 -12.54
C LYS A 506 0.97 11.40 -12.33
N LEU A 507 0.44 10.59 -13.25
CA LEU A 507 0.30 9.13 -13.06
C LEU A 507 0.97 8.30 -14.17
N ALA A 508 1.05 8.80 -15.41
CA ALA A 508 1.60 8.07 -16.56
C ALA A 508 3.14 7.87 -16.52
N LYS A 509 3.81 8.42 -15.50
CA LYS A 509 5.27 8.33 -15.31
C LYS A 509 5.70 7.13 -14.46
N PHE A 510 4.76 6.39 -13.88
CA PHE A 510 5.04 5.25 -13.02
C PHE A 510 4.94 3.95 -13.82
N HIS A 511 5.92 3.07 -13.65
CA HIS A 511 6.14 1.89 -14.50
C HIS A 511 5.96 0.56 -13.77
N THR A 512 5.21 0.53 -12.66
CA THR A 512 4.85 -0.76 -12.06
C THR A 512 3.78 -1.46 -12.90
N PRO A 513 3.68 -2.81 -12.87
CA PRO A 513 2.62 -3.53 -13.59
C PRO A 513 1.20 -3.07 -13.24
N SER A 514 0.97 -2.64 -11.99
CA SER A 514 -0.30 -2.07 -11.53
C SER A 514 -0.60 -0.70 -12.15
N ASP A 515 0.41 0.15 -12.38
CA ASP A 515 0.24 1.45 -13.06
C ASP A 515 -0.12 1.30 -14.54
N ILE A 516 0.41 0.27 -15.20
CA ILE A 516 0.07 -0.08 -16.58
C ILE A 516 -1.39 -0.53 -16.65
N ALA A 517 -1.82 -1.40 -15.73
CA ALA A 517 -3.21 -1.85 -15.64
C ALA A 517 -4.17 -0.68 -15.35
N LEU A 518 -3.80 0.20 -14.42
CA LEU A 518 -4.52 1.45 -14.12
C LEU A 518 -4.69 2.29 -15.39
N SER A 519 -3.60 2.52 -16.12
CA SER A 519 -3.60 3.34 -17.33
C SER A 519 -4.51 2.79 -18.43
N VAL A 520 -4.44 1.48 -18.70
CA VAL A 520 -5.31 0.83 -19.69
C VAL A 520 -6.77 0.91 -19.27
N MET A 521 -7.08 0.58 -18.02
CA MET A 521 -8.46 0.59 -17.52
C MET A 521 -9.04 2.00 -17.47
N LEU A 522 -8.28 2.99 -17.00
CA LEU A 522 -8.71 4.38 -16.92
C LEU A 522 -9.14 4.91 -18.29
N VAL A 523 -8.33 4.67 -19.33
CA VAL A 523 -8.61 5.12 -20.70
C VAL A 523 -9.85 4.41 -21.26
N LEU A 524 -9.97 3.09 -21.09
CA LEU A 524 -11.11 2.32 -21.59
C LEU A 524 -12.44 2.74 -20.94
N ILE A 525 -12.45 2.85 -19.60
CA ILE A 525 -13.63 3.26 -18.86
C ILE A 525 -14.00 4.70 -19.20
N CYS A 526 -13.02 5.60 -19.29
CA CYS A 526 -13.25 7.00 -19.65
C CYS A 526 -13.87 7.09 -21.05
N ALA A 527 -13.34 6.38 -22.05
CA ALA A 527 -13.90 6.36 -23.40
C ALA A 527 -15.35 5.83 -23.43
N LEU A 528 -15.64 4.77 -22.67
CA LEU A 528 -16.97 4.17 -22.60
C LEU A 528 -17.98 5.11 -21.92
N LEU A 529 -17.62 5.70 -20.77
CA LEU A 529 -18.44 6.71 -20.11
C LEU A 529 -18.63 7.93 -20.99
N MET A 530 -17.60 8.44 -21.66
CA MET A 530 -17.76 9.59 -22.54
C MET A 530 -18.77 9.31 -23.67
N SER A 531 -18.75 8.09 -24.22
CA SER A 531 -19.71 7.68 -25.25
C SER A 531 -21.15 7.69 -24.74
N THR A 532 -21.41 7.12 -23.55
CA THR A 532 -22.75 7.11 -22.95
C THR A 532 -23.21 8.52 -22.58
N GLN A 533 -22.28 9.39 -22.17
CA GLN A 533 -22.56 10.76 -21.76
C GLN A 533 -22.90 11.70 -22.91
N VAL A 534 -22.15 11.62 -24.01
CA VAL A 534 -22.47 12.36 -25.25
C VAL A 534 -23.85 11.95 -25.76
N TYR A 535 -24.14 10.64 -25.76
CA TYR A 535 -25.44 10.13 -26.13
C TYR A 535 -26.55 10.63 -25.19
N GLY A 536 -26.30 10.65 -23.87
CA GLY A 536 -27.23 11.17 -22.86
C GLY A 536 -27.61 12.62 -23.12
N SER A 537 -26.63 13.51 -23.31
CA SER A 537 -26.88 14.92 -23.64
C SER A 537 -27.63 15.09 -24.97
N TYR A 538 -27.26 14.32 -25.99
CA TYR A 538 -27.97 14.32 -27.27
C TYR A 538 -29.43 13.87 -27.11
N ALA A 539 -29.69 12.83 -26.32
CA ALA A 539 -31.04 12.33 -26.08
C ALA A 539 -31.91 13.38 -25.38
N VAL A 540 -31.38 14.06 -24.36
CA VAL A 540 -32.08 15.15 -23.65
C VAL A 540 -32.37 16.33 -24.59
N TRP A 541 -31.38 16.73 -25.41
CA TRP A 541 -31.57 17.77 -26.43
C TRP A 541 -32.63 17.39 -27.47
N SER A 542 -32.64 16.13 -27.91
CA SER A 542 -33.61 15.60 -28.86
C SER A 542 -35.03 15.63 -28.30
N ILE A 543 -35.22 15.31 -27.01
CA ILE A 543 -36.52 15.47 -26.34
C ILE A 543 -36.97 16.93 -26.44
N ALA A 544 -36.12 17.89 -26.06
CA ALA A 544 -36.46 19.31 -26.09
C ALA A 544 -36.82 19.80 -27.51
N ARG A 545 -36.05 19.38 -28.53
CA ARG A 545 -36.29 19.74 -29.94
C ARG A 545 -37.60 19.17 -30.49
N ASN A 546 -37.98 17.96 -30.08
CA ASN A 546 -39.18 17.30 -30.58
C ASN A 546 -40.48 17.83 -29.92
N MET A 547 -40.40 18.66 -28.88
CA MET A 547 -41.59 19.23 -28.22
C MET A 547 -42.41 20.20 -29.10
N ASP A 548 -41.78 20.78 -30.13
CA ASP A 548 -42.41 21.72 -31.07
C ASP A 548 -42.98 21.05 -32.32
N ARG A 549 -42.71 19.75 -32.54
CA ARG A 549 -43.25 19.05 -33.71
C ARG A 549 -44.76 18.83 -33.52
N PRO A 550 -45.62 19.26 -34.48
CA PRO A 550 -47.04 18.94 -34.42
C PRO A 550 -47.22 17.42 -34.45
N SER A 551 -48.08 16.88 -33.58
CA SER A 551 -48.31 15.44 -33.56
C SER A 551 -49.00 15.03 -34.86
N LYS A 552 -48.39 14.09 -35.60
CA LYS A 552 -48.96 13.50 -36.82
C LYS A 552 -50.33 12.81 -36.62
N THR A 553 -50.80 12.71 -35.37
CA THR A 553 -52.11 12.16 -35.02
C THR A 553 -53.29 13.11 -35.28
N SER A 554 -53.09 14.42 -35.43
CA SER A 554 -54.21 15.37 -35.62
C SER A 554 -54.77 15.41 -37.05
N ASP A 555 -54.03 14.94 -38.06
CA ASP A 555 -54.46 15.04 -39.46
C ASP A 555 -55.22 13.79 -39.93
N ALA A 556 -55.04 12.63 -39.27
CA ALA A 556 -55.80 11.41 -39.57
C ALA A 556 -57.25 11.47 -39.03
N GLU A 557 -57.47 12.19 -37.92
CA GLU A 557 -58.80 12.34 -37.32
C GLU A 557 -59.67 13.38 -38.08
N LYS A 558 -59.04 14.36 -38.73
CA LYS A 558 -59.71 15.31 -39.63
C LYS A 558 -60.15 14.67 -40.95
N LEU A 559 -59.40 13.70 -41.47
CA LEU A 559 -59.79 12.98 -42.68
C LEU A 559 -60.98 12.04 -42.42
N HIS A 560 -61.03 11.38 -41.25
CA HIS A 560 -62.13 10.48 -40.89
C HIS A 560 -63.44 11.21 -40.55
N SER A 561 -63.36 12.45 -40.06
CA SER A 561 -64.53 13.32 -39.81
C SER A 561 -65.17 13.86 -41.09
N GLN A 562 -64.43 14.00 -42.19
CA GLN A 562 -64.98 14.47 -43.47
C GLN A 562 -65.62 13.36 -44.30
N THR A 563 -65.20 12.10 -44.13
CA THR A 563 -65.82 10.97 -44.84
C THR A 563 -67.15 10.54 -44.23
N SER A 564 -67.35 10.71 -42.91
CA SER A 564 -68.57 10.29 -42.21
C SER A 564 -69.76 11.27 -42.36
N SER A 565 -69.55 12.51 -42.79
CA SER A 565 -70.64 13.47 -43.01
C SER A 565 -71.31 13.31 -44.39
N THR A 566 -70.62 12.75 -45.38
CA THR A 566 -71.16 12.48 -46.73
C THR A 566 -72.00 11.20 -46.82
N THR A 567 -71.83 10.25 -45.91
CA THR A 567 -72.56 8.96 -45.95
C THR A 567 -73.89 9.01 -45.17
N ALA A 568 -74.10 10.02 -44.31
CA ALA A 568 -75.28 10.13 -43.46
C ALA A 568 -76.51 10.79 -44.15
N VAL A 569 -76.34 11.36 -45.36
CA VAL A 569 -77.43 12.00 -46.12
C VAL A 569 -78.12 11.01 -47.09
N SER A 570 -77.50 9.87 -47.41
CA SER A 570 -78.06 8.92 -48.40
C SER A 570 -78.89 7.77 -47.81
N ALA A 571 -79.00 7.65 -46.48
CA ALA A 571 -79.63 6.49 -45.82
C ALA A 571 -80.99 6.78 -45.17
N ARG A 572 -81.61 7.96 -45.43
CA ARG A 572 -82.92 8.34 -44.86
C ARG A 572 -84.13 8.11 -45.77
N ASP A 573 -83.93 7.64 -47.01
CA ASP A 573 -85.02 7.47 -48.00
C ASP A 573 -85.35 6.00 -48.35
N SER A 574 -85.06 5.03 -47.47
CA SER A 574 -85.29 3.60 -47.80
C SER A 574 -85.76 2.74 -46.63
N ALA A 575 -86.76 3.21 -45.89
CA ALA A 575 -87.47 2.38 -44.89
C ALA A 575 -88.97 2.75 -44.82
N SER A 576 -89.71 2.45 -45.89
CA SER A 576 -91.18 2.35 -45.88
C SER A 576 -91.64 1.28 -46.88
N SER A 577 -91.52 0.00 -46.54
CA SER A 577 -92.37 -1.09 -47.05
C SER A 577 -91.89 -2.46 -46.55
N SER A 578 -92.65 -3.04 -45.62
CA SER A 578 -92.95 -4.47 -45.39
C SER A 578 -93.03 -4.77 -43.90
#